data_AF-A0A838R7T4-F1
#
_entry.id   AF-A0A838R7T4-F1
#
_cell.length_a   1.000
_cell.length_b   1.000
_cell.length_c   1.000
_cell.angle_alpha   90.00
_cell.angle_beta   90.00
_cell.angle_gamma   90.00
#
_symmetry.space_group_name_H-M   'P 1'
#
loop_
_entity.id
_entity.type
_entity.pdbx_description
1 polymer ?
#
loop_
_entity_poly.entity_id
_entity_poly.type
_entity_poly.pdbx_seq_one_letter_code
_entity_poly.pdbx_strand_id
1 'polypeptide(L)' 'MPTWHFNGHLNPDHTLTVPPEVAAQMRTDEVVHIVLVAGEPDGDADWRRLAVEQFLKGYGPGDEIYDQVPVR' A
#
# COMPACT_ATOMS: atom_id res chain seq x y z
N MET A 1 18.45 8.67 6.08
CA MET A 1 18.67 8.11 4.74
C MET A 1 17.51 8.55 3.87
N PRO A 2 17.73 9.14 2.69
CA PRO A 2 16.64 9.44 1.77
C PRO A 2 15.93 8.15 1.34
N THR A 3 14.62 8.23 1.10
CA THR A 3 13.80 7.09 0.72
C THR A 3 12.91 7.51 -0.43
N TRP A 4 12.89 6.71 -1.50
CA TRP A 4 12.09 6.94 -2.69
C TRP A 4 11.14 5.76 -2.88
N HIS A 5 9.90 6.05 -3.24
CA HIS A 5 8.89 5.06 -3.56
C HIS A 5 8.33 5.36 -4.95
N PHE A 6 8.36 4.36 -5.81
CA PHE A 6 7.79 4.45 -7.15
C PHE A 6 7.22 3.09 -7.54
N ASN A 7 6.18 3.11 -8.38
CA ASN A 7 5.63 1.89 -8.97
C ASN A 7 6.38 1.59 -10.27
N GLY A 8 6.58 0.31 -10.54
CA GLY A 8 7.24 -0.14 -11.76
C GLY A 8 6.81 -1.57 -12.10
N HIS A 9 7.08 -1.95 -13.35
CA HIS A 9 6.93 -3.32 -13.79
C HIS A 9 8.28 -4.01 -13.75
N LEU A 10 8.27 -5.30 -13.42
CA LEU A 10 9.44 -6.14 -13.61
C LEU A 10 9.63 -6.34 -15.12
N ASN A 11 10.80 -5.97 -15.62
CA ASN A 11 11.15 -6.17 -17.02
C ASN A 11 11.26 -7.67 -17.35
N PRO A 12 11.16 -8.08 -18.62
CA PRO A 12 11.26 -9.49 -19.03
C PRO A 12 12.61 -10.17 -18.67
N ASP A 13 13.66 -9.39 -18.45
CA ASP A 13 14.98 -9.83 -18.01
C ASP A 13 15.11 -9.90 -16.48
N HIS A 14 14.01 -9.76 -15.75
CA HIS A 14 13.95 -9.70 -14.29
C HIS A 14 14.69 -8.49 -13.68
N THR A 15 14.81 -7.39 -14.42
CA THR A 15 15.34 -6.11 -13.91
C THR A 15 14.23 -5.12 -13.57
N LEU A 16 14.57 -4.10 -12.79
CA LEU A 16 13.71 -2.94 -12.51
C LEU A 16 14.39 -1.69 -13.04
N THR A 17 13.62 -0.87 -13.75
CA THR A 17 14.10 0.42 -14.24
C THR A 17 13.83 1.49 -13.20
N VAL A 18 14.87 2.20 -12.76
CA VAL A 18 14.72 3.38 -11.91
C VAL A 18 14.24 4.55 -12.79
N PRO A 19 13.14 5.24 -12.44
CA PRO A 19 12.68 6.40 -13.18
C PRO A 19 13.74 7.51 -13.24
N PRO A 20 13.88 8.24 -14.38
CA PRO A 20 14.90 9.28 -14.56
C PRO A 20 14.89 10.34 -13.45
N GLU A 21 13.71 10.73 -12.97
CA GLU A 21 13.52 11.70 -11.89
C GLU A 21 14.05 11.22 -10.54
N VAL A 22 14.03 9.92 -10.28
CA VAL A 22 14.62 9.30 -9.08
C VAL A 22 16.11 9.15 -9.27
N ALA A 23 16.55 8.66 -10.44
CA ALA A 23 17.96 8.50 -10.77
C ALA A 23 18.75 9.82 -10.67
N ALA A 24 18.14 10.94 -11.07
CA ALA A 24 18.76 12.27 -10.97
C ALA A 24 19.03 12.73 -9.53
N GLN A 25 18.38 12.14 -8.53
CA GLN A 25 18.55 12.46 -7.12
C GLN A 25 19.58 11.55 -6.43
N MET A 26 20.00 10.48 -7.11
CA MET A 26 20.93 9.48 -6.57
C MET A 26 22.37 9.83 -6.94
N ARG A 27 23.31 9.46 -6.07
CA ARG A 27 24.73 9.51 -6.41
C ARG A 27 25.07 8.30 -7.28
N THR A 28 25.90 8.51 -8.30
CA THR A 28 26.44 7.40 -9.11
C THR A 28 27.19 6.41 -8.22
N ASP A 29 26.98 5.11 -8.44
CA ASP A 29 27.60 3.99 -7.71
C ASP A 29 27.27 3.88 -6.20
N GLU A 30 26.18 4.50 -5.73
CA GLU A 30 25.73 4.34 -4.35
C GLU A 30 25.09 2.97 -4.10
N VAL A 31 25.50 2.29 -3.03
CA VAL A 31 24.86 1.05 -2.58
C VAL A 31 23.48 1.37 -2.03
N VAL A 32 22.44 0.78 -2.62
CA VAL A 32 21.05 0.99 -2.22
C VAL A 32 20.44 -0.22 -1.53
N HIS A 33 19.55 0.03 -0.58
CA HIS A 33 18.67 -0.96 0.01
C HIS A 33 17.31 -0.93 -0.69
N ILE A 34 16.90 -2.05 -1.28
CA ILE A 34 15.67 -2.15 -2.08
C ILE A 34 14.61 -2.94 -1.30
N VAL A 35 13.40 -2.39 -1.22
CA VAL A 35 12.21 -3.09 -0.71
C VAL A 35 11.25 -3.28 -1.88
N LEU A 36 10.92 -4.54 -2.19
CA LEU A 36 9.98 -4.89 -3.25
C LEU A 36 8.65 -5.32 -2.63
N VAL A 37 7.60 -4.61 -3.00
CA VAL A 37 6.23 -4.99 -2.69
C VAL A 37 5.56 -5.36 -4.01
N ALA A 38 5.31 -6.65 -4.20
CA ALA A 38 4.49 -7.08 -5.33
C ALA A 38 3.09 -6.47 -5.14
N GLY A 39 2.56 -5.85 -6.18
CA GLY A 39 1.18 -5.37 -6.14
C GLY A 39 0.27 -6.56 -5.86
N GLU A 40 -0.44 -6.56 -4.75
CA GLU A 40 -1.50 -7.52 -4.51
C GLU A 40 -2.58 -7.28 -5.58
N PRO A 41 -2.86 -8.23 -6.49
CA PRO A 41 -4.11 -8.16 -7.21
C PRO A 41 -5.21 -8.27 -6.16
N ASP A 42 -5.99 -7.20 -5.99
CA ASP A 42 -7.14 -7.11 -5.07
C ASP A 42 -6.87 -7.19 -3.56
N GLY A 43 -5.64 -6.92 -3.10
CA GLY A 43 -5.32 -6.82 -1.67
C GLY A 43 -6.29 -5.92 -0.90
N ASP A 44 -6.64 -4.79 -1.49
CA ASP A 44 -7.55 -3.81 -0.91
C ASP A 44 -8.99 -4.36 -0.73
N ALA A 45 -9.43 -5.30 -1.57
CA ALA A 45 -10.76 -5.92 -1.45
C ALA A 45 -10.80 -6.95 -0.32
N ASP A 46 -9.77 -7.78 -0.19
CA ASP A 46 -9.68 -8.76 0.89
C ASP A 46 -9.40 -8.09 2.24
N TRP A 47 -8.56 -7.05 2.28
CA TRP A 47 -8.38 -6.22 3.47
C TRP A 47 -9.67 -5.50 3.87
N ARG A 48 -10.42 -4.92 2.92
CA ARG A 48 -11.75 -4.34 3.20
C ARG A 48 -12.71 -5.40 3.72
N ARG A 49 -12.77 -6.59 3.11
CA ARG A 49 -13.64 -7.67 3.55
C ARG A 49 -13.31 -8.13 4.96
N LEU A 50 -12.03 -8.38 5.26
CA LEU A 50 -11.58 -8.78 6.60
C LEU A 50 -11.83 -7.67 7.63
N ALA A 51 -11.58 -6.41 7.29
CA ALA A 51 -11.88 -5.28 8.16
C ALA A 51 -13.38 -5.18 8.48
N VAL A 52 -14.25 -5.31 7.48
CA VAL A 52 -15.72 -5.31 7.65
C VAL A 52 -16.17 -6.49 8.51
N GLU A 53 -15.69 -7.70 8.22
CA GLU A 53 -16.04 -8.91 8.97
C GLU A 53 -15.63 -8.79 10.45
N GLN A 54 -14.42 -8.28 10.74
CA GLN A 54 -13.95 -8.12 12.11
C GLN A 54 -14.63 -6.95 12.84
N PHE A 55 -14.93 -5.86 12.14
CA PHE A 55 -15.64 -4.71 12.70
C PHE A 55 -17.08 -5.08 13.10
N LEU A 56 -17.81 -5.77 12.22
CA LEU A 56 -19.20 -6.19 12.50
C LEU A 56 -19.28 -7.27 13.58
N LYS A 57 -18.26 -8.12 13.73
CA LYS A 57 -18.21 -9.14 14.79
C LYS A 57 -18.11 -8.54 16.20
N GLY A 58 -17.60 -7.31 16.31
CA GLY A 58 -17.54 -6.56 17.56
C GLY A 58 -18.76 -5.68 17.82
N TYR A 59 -19.64 -5.50 16.82
CA TYR A 59 -20.80 -4.62 16.91
C TYR A 59 -21.90 -5.29 17.77
N GLY A 60 -22.15 -4.72 18.95
CA GLY A 60 -23.14 -5.21 19.89
C GLY A 60 -24.28 -4.22 20.11
N PRO A 61 -25.28 -4.56 20.94
CA PRO A 61 -26.43 -3.68 21.22
C PRO A 61 -26.08 -2.31 21.80
N GLY A 62 -24.87 -2.12 22.34
CA GLY A 62 -24.38 -0.84 22.85
C GLY A 62 -23.85 0.11 21.76
N ASP A 63 -23.63 -0.40 20.55
CA ASP A 63 -23.05 0.35 19.44
C ASP A 63 -24.13 1.00 18.54
N GLU A 64 -25.43 0.77 18.82
CA GLU A 64 -26.59 1.40 18.15
C GLU A 64 -26.56 2.95 18.16
N ILE A 65 -25.73 3.54 19.03
CA ILE A 65 -25.50 4.99 19.12
C ILE A 65 -24.84 5.53 17.83
N TYR A 66 -24.03 4.72 17.14
CA TYR A 66 -23.37 5.13 15.89
C TYR A 66 -24.33 5.12 14.68
N ASP A 67 -25.44 4.38 14.75
CA ASP A 67 -26.47 4.36 13.71
C ASP A 67 -27.31 5.65 13.69
N GLN A 68 -27.23 6.46 14.75
CA GLN A 68 -28.01 7.69 14.91
C GLN A 68 -27.23 8.93 14.50
N VAL A 69 -25.96 8.81 14.07
CA VAL A 69 -25.17 9.96 13.62
C VAL A 69 -25.56 10.29 12.18
N PRO A 70 -26.19 11.46 11.91
CA PRO A 70 -26.59 11.81 10.56
C PRO A 70 -25.36 12.00 9.69
N VAL A 71 -25.33 11.31 8.55
CA VAL A 71 -24.33 11.59 7.51
C VAL A 71 -24.57 13.01 7.00
N ARG A 72 -23.59 13.87 7.19
CA ARG A 72 -23.66 15.29 6.81
C ARG A 72 -23.14 15.50 5.39
#